data_AF-A0A955P2C2-F1
#
_entry.id   AF-A0A955P2C2-F1
#
_cell.length_a   1.000
_cell.length_b   1.000
_cell.length_c   1.000
_cell.angle_alpha   90.00
_cell.angle_beta   90.00
_cell.angle_gamma   90.00
#
_symmetry.space_group_name_H-M   'P 1'
#
loop_
_entity.id
_entity.type
_entity.pdbx_description
1 polymer ?
#
loop_
_entity_poly.entity_id
_entity_poly.type
_entity_poly.pdbx_seq_one_letter_code
_entity_poly.pdbx_strand_id
1 'polypeptide(L)' 'GTKIVLTGDVFQIDHPYLDTQSNGLSYLIEKMKGQKLYAHINLTKGERSELAELASNLL' A
#
# COMPACT_ATOMS: atom_id res chain seq x y z
N GLY A 1 -4.33 -2.04 -24.51
CA GLY A 1 -4.63 -0.84 -23.70
C GLY A 1 -3.76 -0.86 -22.45
N THR A 2 -3.37 0.32 -21.96
CA THR A 2 -2.46 0.46 -20.82
C THR A 2 -3.21 0.38 -19.50
N LYS A 3 -2.60 -0.24 -18.48
CA LYS A 3 -3.08 -0.24 -17.09
C LYS A 3 -1.93 0.22 -16.19
N ILE A 4 -2.25 0.94 -15.13
CA ILE A 4 -1.29 1.38 -14.12
C ILE A 4 -1.73 0.73 -12.80
N VAL A 5 -0.78 0.09 -12.10
CA VAL A 5 -1.00 -0.52 -10.78
C VAL A 5 -0.08 0.19 -9.80
N LEU A 6 -0.67 0.75 -8.75
CA LEU A 6 0.04 1.38 -7.65
C LEU A 6 -0.15 0.52 -6.41
N THR A 7 0.95 0.23 -5.72
CA THR A 7 0.99 -0.62 -4.51
C THR A 7 1.95 0.00 -3.50
N GLY A 8 1.66 -0.21 -2.22
CA GLY A 8 2.43 0.32 -1.11
C GLY A 8 1.71 0.12 0.21
N ASP A 9 2.40 0.41 1.32
CA ASP A 9 1.84 0.38 2.66
C ASP A 9 1.62 1.81 3.16
N VAL A 10 0.36 2.20 3.37
CA VAL A 10 -0.01 3.54 3.87
C VAL A 10 0.42 3.77 5.31
N PHE A 11 0.75 2.71 6.06
CA PHE A 11 1.22 2.77 7.43
C PHE A 11 2.74 2.88 7.55
N GLN A 12 3.47 2.63 6.47
CA GLN A 12 4.91 2.85 6.44
C GLN A 12 5.20 4.35 6.31
N ILE A 13 5.40 4.99 7.46
CA ILE A 13 5.71 6.42 7.59
C ILE A 13 7.15 6.55 8.09
N ASP A 14 8.03 7.05 7.24
CA ASP A 14 9.44 7.30 7.53
C ASP A 14 9.78 8.81 7.58
N HIS A 15 8.80 9.68 7.33
CA HIS A 15 8.97 11.13 7.27
C HIS A 15 8.13 11.87 8.33
N PRO A 16 8.69 12.89 9.02
CA PRO A 16 8.01 13.60 10.11
C PRO A 16 6.80 14.43 9.66
N TYR A 17 6.65 14.67 8.35
CA TYR A 17 5.56 15.46 7.77
C TYR A 17 4.49 14.60 7.06
N LEU A 18 4.64 13.28 7.08
CA LEU A 18 3.69 12.36 6.47
C LEU A 18 2.90 11.63 7.55
N ASP A 19 1.63 11.42 7.26
CA ASP A 19 0.76 10.54 8.00
C ASP A 19 0.04 9.59 7.04
N THR A 20 -0.74 8.66 7.61
CA THR A 20 -1.46 7.62 6.85
C THR A 20 -2.50 8.20 5.88
N GLN A 21 -2.93 9.44 6.06
CA GLN A 21 -3.92 10.13 5.24
C GLN A 21 -3.30 11.17 4.31
N SER A 22 -2.10 11.69 4.62
CA SER A 22 -1.40 12.71 3.83
C SER A 22 -0.34 12.17 2.87
N ASN A 23 -0.13 10.85 2.81
CA ASN A 23 0.76 10.24 1.83
C ASN A 23 0.16 10.20 0.40
N GLY A 24 1.02 10.01 -0.60
CA GLY A 24 0.63 10.03 -2.01
C GLY A 24 -0.36 8.93 -2.42
N LEU A 25 -0.31 7.76 -1.77
CA LEU A 25 -1.20 6.65 -2.07
C LEU A 25 -2.62 6.94 -1.55
N SER A 26 -2.75 7.43 -0.32
CA SER A 26 -4.01 7.86 0.27
C SER A 26 -4.64 9.02 -0.50
N TYR A 27 -3.83 9.99 -0.93
CA TYR A 27 -4.29 11.10 -1.76
C TYR A 27 -4.87 10.61 -3.11
N LEU A 28 -4.16 9.71 -3.79
CA LEU A 28 -4.62 9.13 -5.05
C LEU A 28 -5.92 8.34 -4.86
N ILE A 29 -6.00 7.52 -3.81
CA ILE A 29 -7.19 6.71 -3.52
C ILE A 29 -8.42 7.60 -3.40
N GLU A 30 -8.32 8.69 -2.66
CA GLU A 30 -9.45 9.61 -2.45
C GLU A 30 -9.83 10.36 -3.73
N LYS A 31 -8.84 10.78 -4.53
CA LYS A 31 -9.09 11.49 -5.81
C LYS A 31 -9.70 10.60 -6.89
N MET A 32 -9.40 9.29 -6.88
CA MET A 32 -9.88 8.35 -7.89
C MET A 32 -11.16 7.61 -7.49
N LYS A 33 -11.58 7.73 -6.22
CA LYS A 33 -12.78 7.11 -5.68
C LYS A 33 -14.02 7.49 -6.49
N GLY A 34 -14.81 6.49 -6.88
CA GLY A 34 -16.04 6.67 -7.67
C GLY A 34 -15.84 6.72 -9.19
N GLN A 35 -14.60 6.71 -9.69
CA GLN A 35 -14.35 6.64 -11.13
C GLN A 35 -14.63 5.23 -11.68
N LYS A 36 -15.28 5.15 -12.85
CA LYS A 36 -15.65 3.87 -13.50
C LYS A 36 -14.45 2.97 -13.83
N LEU A 37 -13.28 3.57 -14.05
CA LEU A 37 -12.05 2.87 -14.44
C LEU A 37 -11.08 2.65 -13.26
N TYR A 38 -11.54 2.85 -12.03
CA TYR A 38 -10.74 2.73 -10.83
C TYR A 38 -11.20 1.56 -9.95
N ALA A 39 -10.24 0.87 -9.36
CA ALA A 39 -10.47 -0.14 -8.33
C ALA A 39 -9.38 -0.02 -7.28
N HIS A 40 -9.73 -0.26 -6.02
CA HIS A 40 -8.80 -0.32 -4.90
C HIS A 40 -9.08 -1.57 -4.08
N ILE A 41 -7.99 -2.25 -3.72
CA ILE A 41 -8.00 -3.46 -2.90
C ILE A 41 -7.10 -3.18 -1.71
N ASN A 42 -7.65 -3.33 -0.50
CA ASN A 42 -6.86 -3.29 0.73
C ASN A 42 -6.50 -4.72 1.13
N LEU A 43 -5.20 -5.03 1.20
CA LEU A 43 -4.70 -6.32 1.65
C LEU A 43 -4.49 -6.28 3.17
N THR A 44 -5.44 -6.85 3.91
CA THR A 44 -5.39 -6.84 5.39
C THR A 44 -4.48 -7.89 5.99
N LYS A 45 -4.08 -8.89 5.20
CA LYS A 45 -3.15 -9.94 5.61
C LYS A 45 -2.23 -10.27 4.43
N GLY A 46 -0.93 -10.22 4.69
CA GLY A 46 0.09 -10.77 3.79
C GLY A 46 0.45 -12.20 4.20
N GLU A 47 0.65 -13.07 3.24
CA GLU A 47 1.28 -14.37 3.47
C GLU A 47 2.80 -14.20 3.35
N ARG A 48 3.56 -14.70 4.33
CA ARG A 48 5.02 -14.72 4.29
C ARG A 48 5.47 -16.10 3.81
N SER A 49 6.54 -16.15 3.01
CA SER A 49 7.19 -17.43 2.71
C SER A 49 7.94 -17.93 3.94
N GLU A 50 8.15 -19.26 4.02
CA GLU A 50 8.96 -19.86 5.10
C GLU A 50 10.35 -19.18 5.22
N LEU A 51 10.95 -18.80 4.10
CA LEU A 51 12.22 -18.07 4.07
C LEU A 51 12.11 -16.66 4.69
N ALA A 52 11.04 -15.91 4.38
CA ALA A 52 10.84 -14.57 4.92
C ALA A 52 10.56 -14.61 6.43
N GLU A 53 9.85 -15.65 6.88
CA GLU A 53 9.59 -15.88 8.31
C GLU A 53 10.87 -16.29 9.06
N LEU A 54 11.68 -17.18 8.48
CA LEU A 54 13.00 -17.52 9.02
C LEU A 54 13.90 -16.28 9.15
N ALA A 55 13.97 -15.43 8.11
CA ALA A 55 14.78 -14.22 8.14
C ALA A 55 14.34 -13.24 9.23
N SER A 56 13.03 -13.07 9.43
CA SER A 56 12.45 -12.21 10.47
C SER A 56 12.68 -12.70 11.90
N ASN A 57 12.97 -13.99 12.10
CA ASN A 57 13.28 -14.55 13.42
C ASN A 57 14.78 -14.46 13.75
N LEU A 58 15.64 -14.36 12.72
CA LEU A 58 17.09 -14.30 12.88
C LEU A 58 17.62 -12.85 13.02
N LEU A 59 16.82 -11.84 12.67
CA LEU A 59 17.16 -10.41 12.61
C LEU A 59 16.12 -9.58 13.36
#